data_AF-A0A2E4C4R5-F1
#
_entry.id   AF-A0A2E4C4R5-F1
#
_cell.length_a   1.000
_cell.length_b   1.000
_cell.length_c   1.000
_cell.angle_alpha   90.00
_cell.angle_beta   90.00
_cell.angle_gamma   90.00
#
_symmetry.space_group_name_H-M   'P 1'
#
loop_
_entity.id
_entity.type
_entity.pdbx_description
1 polymer ?
#
loop_
_entity_poly.entity_id
_entity_poly.type
_entity_poly.pdbx_seq_one_letter_code
_entity_poly.pdbx_strand_id
1 'polypeptide(L)' 'MGLARGLVFVGVAILPSLVLGLIFYIALGGTTSDSMEGGEFMYGPCYGIPALCLIFAFIYGIKDDQRE' A
#
# COMPACT_ATOMS: atom_id res chain seq x y z
N MET A 1 2.46 -5.29 -23.46
CA MET A 1 2.54 -6.40 -22.47
C MET A 1 2.15 -5.85 -21.09
N GLY A 2 1.21 -4.90 -21.06
CA GLY A 2 1.04 -3.99 -19.93
C GLY A 2 0.39 -4.57 -18.70
N LEU A 3 -0.46 -5.59 -18.85
CA LEU A 3 -1.03 -6.28 -17.69
C LEU A 3 0.03 -7.03 -16.87
N ALA A 4 0.98 -7.68 -17.54
CA ALA A 4 2.07 -8.38 -16.88
C ALA A 4 3.03 -7.40 -16.19
N ARG A 5 3.38 -6.29 -16.84
CA ARG A 5 4.20 -5.22 -16.23
C ARG A 5 3.49 -4.56 -15.05
N GLY A 6 2.21 -4.24 -15.17
CA GLY A 6 1.40 -3.73 -14.07
C GLY A 6 1.43 -4.64 -12.85
N LEU A 7 1.32 -5.96 -13.05
CA LEU A 7 1.38 -6.94 -11.97
C LEU A 7 2.76 -7.01 -11.30
N VAL A 8 3.84 -6.92 -12.07
CA VAL A 8 5.21 -6.88 -11.53
C VAL A 8 5.43 -5.61 -10.70
N PHE A 9 4.97 -4.46 -11.19
CA PHE A 9 5.05 -3.20 -10.45
C PHE A 9 4.26 -3.24 -9.14
N VAL A 10 3.07 -3.84 -9.14
CA VAL A 10 2.31 -4.11 -7.91
C VAL A 10 3.13 -4.99 -6.96
N GLY A 11 3.71 -6.09 -7.45
CA GLY A 11 4.53 -7.00 -6.65
C GLY A 11 5.69 -6.29 -5.94
N VAL A 12 6.41 -5.41 -6.65
CA VAL A 12 7.51 -4.62 -6.07
C VAL A 12 6.99 -3.56 -5.10
N ALA A 13 5.80 -3.00 -5.35
CA ALA A 13 5.20 -1.96 -4.52
C ALA A 13 4.59 -2.46 -3.20
N ILE A 14 4.36 -3.77 -3.02
CA ILE A 14 3.81 -4.34 -1.78
C ILE A 14 4.67 -3.98 -0.56
N LEU A 15 5.97 -4.23 -0.63
CA LEU A 15 6.86 -3.99 0.51
C LEU A 15 6.94 -2.50 0.90
N PRO A 16 7.23 -1.55 -0.01
CA PRO A 16 7.27 -0.13 0.36
C PRO A 16 5.89 0.41 0.76
N SER A 17 4.79 -0.09 0.19
CA SER A 17 3.45 0.37 0.57
C SER A 17 3.05 -0.05 2.00
N LEU A 18 3.46 -1.24 2.45
CA LEU A 18 3.30 -1.67 3.85
C LEU A 18 4.13 -0.82 4.81
N VAL A 19 5.37 -0.48 4.43
CA VAL A 19 6.21 0.44 5.22
C VAL A 19 5.57 1.81 5.33
N LEU A 20 5.02 2.36 4.23
CA LEU A 20 4.27 3.61 4.25
C LEU A 20 3.01 3.53 5.15
N GLY A 21 2.25 2.44 5.07
CA GLY A 21 1.10 2.21 5.93
C GLY A 21 1.46 2.21 7.42
N LEU A 22 2.58 1.58 7.77
CA LEU A 22 3.11 1.57 9.14
C LEU A 22 3.55 2.97 9.59
N ILE A 23 4.24 3.73 8.74
CA ILE A 23 4.62 5.12 9.05
C ILE A 23 3.37 5.96 9.32
N PHE A 24 2.35 5.83 8.49
CA PHE A 24 1.09 6.56 8.64
C PHE A 24 0.34 6.14 9.91
N TYR A 25 0.36 4.85 10.24
CA TYR A 25 -0.21 4.33 11.50
C TYR A 25 0.43 4.99 12.72
N ILE A 26 1.77 5.03 12.78
CA ILE A 26 2.51 5.67 13.87
C ILE A 26 2.26 7.19 13.89
N ALA A 27 2.26 7.83 12.73
CA ALA A 27 2.04 9.28 12.61
C ALA A 27 0.65 9.72 13.10
N LEU A 28 -0.36 8.86 12.95
CA LEU A 28 -1.72 9.10 13.43
C LEU A 28 -1.92 8.73 14.91
N GLY A 29 -0.87 8.29 15.61
CA GLY A 29 -0.92 7.95 17.04
C GLY A 29 -1.27 6.49 17.33
N GLY A 30 -1.17 5.61 16.33
CA GLY A 30 -1.34 4.17 16.52
C GLY A 30 -0.31 3.61 17.50
N THR A 31 -0.78 2.84 18.48
CA THR A 31 0.09 2.23 19.50
C THR A 31 0.54 0.84 19.04
N THR A 32 1.77 0.45 19.34
CA THR A 32 2.28 -0.92 19.10
C THR A 32 2.26 -1.76 20.37
N SER A 33 1.48 -1.35 21.38
CA SER A 33 1.38 -2.03 22.66
C SER A 33 0.64 -3.37 22.50
N ASP A 34 1.04 -4.36 23.29
CA ASP A 34 0.71 -5.80 23.18
C ASP A 34 -0.80 -6.17 23.21
N SER A 35 -1.68 -5.20 23.41
CA SER A 35 -3.13 -5.40 23.57
C SER A 35 -3.91 -4.25 22.93
N MET A 36 -3.96 -4.25 21.59
CA MET A 36 -4.97 -3.45 20.89
C MET A 36 -6.31 -4.19 20.98
N GLU A 37 -7.27 -3.66 21.76
CA GLU A 37 -8.65 -4.11 21.67
C GLU A 37 -9.13 -3.90 20.22
N GLY A 38 -9.79 -4.89 19.62
CA GLY A 38 -10.08 -4.93 18.17
C GLY A 38 -10.89 -3.75 17.60
N GLY A 39 -11.40 -2.86 18.46
CA GLY A 39 -12.05 -1.60 18.08
C GLY A 39 -11.09 -0.42 17.84
N GLU A 40 -9.85 -0.47 18.31
CA GLU A 40 -8.86 0.62 18.17
C GLU A 40 -7.94 0.45 16.96
N PHE A 41 -8.11 -0.62 16.18
CA PHE A 41 -7.28 -0.86 15.02
C PHE A 41 -7.58 0.16 13.91
N MET A 42 -6.58 0.96 13.55
CA MET A 42 -6.74 2.00 12.52
C MET A 42 -6.72 1.39 11.11
N TYR A 43 -7.85 0.89 10.62
CA TYR A 43 -7.96 0.24 9.30
C TYR A 43 -7.49 1.12 8.13
N GLY A 44 -7.64 2.44 8.24
CA GLY A 44 -7.23 3.41 7.20
C GLY A 44 -5.75 3.33 6.84
N PRO A 45 -4.81 3.60 7.76
CA PRO A 45 -3.39 3.48 7.48
C PRO A 45 -2.93 2.04 7.21
N CYS A 46 -3.57 1.03 7.82
CA CYS A 46 -3.16 -0.37 7.70
C CYS A 46 -3.55 -1.05 6.39
N TYR A 47 -4.67 -0.64 5.78
CA TYR A 47 -5.18 -1.25 4.55
C TYR A 47 -5.46 -0.23 3.46
N GLY A 48 -5.96 0.95 3.81
CA GLY A 48 -6.28 2.01 2.85
C GLY A 48 -5.04 2.57 2.16
N ILE A 49 -4.02 2.96 2.93
CA ILE A 49 -2.76 3.51 2.38
C ILE A 49 -2.04 2.46 1.49
N PRO A 50 -1.84 1.20 1.93
CA PRO A 50 -1.24 0.18 1.08
C PRO A 50 -2.06 -0.09 -0.19
N ALA A 51 -3.38 -0.24 -0.08
CA ALA A 51 -4.22 -0.51 -1.25
C ALA A 51 -4.17 0.63 -2.28
N LEU A 52 -4.20 1.88 -1.85
CA LEU A 52 -4.06 3.03 -2.73
C LEU A 52 -2.71 3.02 -3.45
N CYS A 53 -1.61 2.79 -2.73
CA CYS A 53 -0.28 2.69 -3.35
C CYS A 53 -0.22 1.59 -4.41
N LEU A 54 -0.81 0.42 -4.15
CA LEU A 54 -0.85 -0.68 -5.11
C LEU A 54 -1.69 -0.36 -6.35
N ILE A 55 -2.84 0.30 -6.17
CA ILE A 55 -3.69 0.74 -7.28
C ILE A 55 -2.93 1.76 -8.16
N PHE A 56 -2.24 2.73 -7.56
CA PHE A 56 -1.42 3.68 -8.30
C PHE A 56 -0.27 3.01 -9.04
N ALA A 57 0.44 2.08 -8.40
CA ALA A 57 1.52 1.33 -9.03
C ALA A 57 1.03 0.51 -10.23
N PHE A 58 -0.16 -0.11 -10.10
CA PHE A 58 -0.78 -0.86 -11.18
C PHE A 58 -1.16 0.03 -12.38
N ILE A 59 -1.84 1.15 -12.12
CA ILE A 59 -2.25 2.11 -13.16
C ILE A 59 -1.02 2.68 -13.86
N TYR A 60 0.02 3.01 -13.09
CA TYR A 60 1.27 3.55 -13.65
C TYR A 60 1.98 2.51 -14.52
N GLY A 61 2.08 1.26 -14.04
CA GLY A 61 2.70 0.16 -14.80
C GLY A 61 1.98 -0.17 -16.10
N ILE A 62 0.66 -0.01 -16.17
CA ILE A 62 -0.12 -0.16 -17.41
C ILE A 62 0.09 1.04 -18.35
N LYS A 63 0.09 2.27 -17.82
CA LYS A 63 0.26 3.50 -18.63
C LYS A 63 1.66 3.62 -19.22
N ASP A 64 2.68 3.15 -18.52
CA ASP A 64 4.06 3.11 -18.98
C ASP A 64 4.20 2.18 -20.20
N ASP A 65 3.54 1.00 -20.21
CA ASP A 65 3.50 0.08 -21.35
C ASP A 65 2.79 0.66 -22.59
N GLN A 66 1.96 1.70 -22.45
CA GLN A 66 1.29 2.36 -23.57
C GLN A 66 2.12 3.51 -24.19
N ARG A 67 3.24 3.89 -23.56
CA ARG A 67 4.14 4.95 -24.03
C ARG A 67 5.33 4.43 -24.84
N GLU A 68 5.51 3.12 -24.89
CA GLU A 68 6.59 2.42 -25.60
C GLU A 68 6.10 1.78 -26.90
#